data_AF-A0A351VCH6-F1
#
_entry.id   AF-A0A351VCH6-F1
#
_cell.length_a   1.000
_cell.length_b   1.000
_cell.length_c   1.000
_cell.angle_alpha   90.00
_cell.angle_beta   90.00
_cell.angle_gamma   90.00
#
_symmetry.space_group_name_H-M   'P 1'
#
loop_
_entity.id
_entity.type
_entity.pdbx_description
1 polymer ?
#
loop_
_entity_poly.entity_id
_entity_poly.type
_entity_poly.pdbx_seq_one_letter_code
_entity_poly.pdbx_strand_id
1 'polypeptide(L)' 'TAFHMSGKKNKESGMRFRNTNVSMGLPGISEYEIWETDAQAVAAVKQLLS' A
#
# COMPACT_ATOMS: atom_id res chain seq x y z
N THR A 1 8.07 4.75 -25.20
CA THR A 1 6.79 4.48 -24.52
C THR A 1 6.80 5.17 -23.17
N ALA A 2 5.73 5.89 -22.81
CA ALA A 2 5.55 6.43 -21.47
C ALA A 2 4.51 5.57 -20.72
N PHE A 3 4.85 5.14 -19.50
CA PHE A 3 4.00 4.26 -18.69
C PHE A 3 3.94 4.81 -17.26
N HIS A 4 2.73 4.89 -16.70
CA HIS A 4 2.50 5.38 -15.33
C HIS A 4 1.88 4.27 -14.47
N MET A 5 2.41 4.07 -13.28
CA MET A 5 1.88 3.15 -12.28
C MET A 5 2.17 3.67 -10.88
N SER A 6 1.37 3.26 -9.89
CA SER A 6 1.63 3.61 -8.49
C SER A 6 2.54 2.61 -7.74
N GLY A 7 2.70 1.38 -8.24
CA GLY A 7 3.55 0.35 -7.62
C GLY A 7 3.18 0.03 -6.17
N LYS A 8 1.90 0.13 -5.78
CA LYS A 8 1.50 0.01 -4.37
C LYS A 8 1.42 -1.44 -3.92
N LYS A 9 1.69 -1.66 -2.63
CA LYS A 9 1.34 -2.87 -1.88
C LYS A 9 0.62 -2.51 -0.59
N ASN A 10 -0.17 -3.45 -0.08
CA ASN A 10 -0.76 -3.35 1.26
C ASN A 10 0.19 -4.02 2.25
N LYS A 11 0.38 -3.38 3.40
CA LYS A 11 1.18 -3.88 4.50
C LYS A 11 0.39 -3.74 5.79
N GLU A 12 0.39 -4.80 6.60
CA GLU A 12 -0.23 -4.76 7.91
C GLU A 12 0.53 -3.82 8.86
N SER A 13 -0.19 -3.03 9.64
CA SER A 13 0.37 -2.18 10.67
C SER A 13 1.08 -3.02 11.74
N GLY A 14 2.28 -2.58 12.12
CA GLY A 14 3.06 -3.18 13.21
C GLY A 14 2.50 -2.92 14.61
N MET A 15 1.36 -2.23 14.73
CA MET A 15 0.71 -1.96 15.99
C MET A 15 0.25 -3.25 16.67
N ARG A 16 0.73 -3.46 17.90
CA ARG A 16 0.36 -4.62 18.74
C ARG A 16 -0.97 -4.42 19.45
N PHE A 17 -1.28 -3.19 19.83
CA PHE A 17 -2.57 -2.82 20.42
C PHE A 17 -3.43 -2.10 19.37
N ARG A 18 -4.72 -2.43 19.33
CA ARG A 18 -5.69 -1.85 18.39
C ARG A 18 -6.95 -1.44 19.15
N ASN A 19 -7.37 -0.19 18.98
CA ASN A 19 -8.65 0.28 19.46
C ASN A 19 -9.66 0.21 18.31
N THR A 20 -10.57 -0.76 18.35
CA THR A 20 -11.59 -0.98 17.32
C THR A 20 -12.83 -0.10 17.49
N ASN A 21 -12.92 0.68 18.57
CA ASN A 21 -14.06 1.56 18.84
C ASN A 21 -13.90 2.95 18.23
N VAL A 22 -12.76 3.24 17.61
CA VAL A 22 -12.48 4.52 16.95
C VAL A 22 -12.36 4.29 15.44
N SER A 23 -13.03 5.15 14.67
CA SER A 23 -12.93 5.21 13.21
C SER A 23 -12.57 6.63 12.81
N MET A 24 -11.59 6.80 11.93
CA MET A 24 -11.06 8.10 11.54
C MET A 24 -11.69 8.63 10.25
N GLY A 25 -12.51 7.85 9.56
CA GLY A 25 -13.15 8.35 8.34
C GLY A 25 -13.97 7.33 7.59
N LEU A 26 -13.41 6.82 6.49
CA LEU A 26 -14.17 6.16 5.44
C LEU A 26 -14.55 4.72 5.79
N PRO A 27 -15.85 4.37 5.74
CA PRO A 27 -16.29 3.00 5.90
C PRO A 27 -15.61 2.07 4.88
N GLY A 28 -15.09 0.94 5.35
CA GLY A 28 -14.45 -0.07 4.49
C GLY A 28 -12.96 0.16 4.21
N ILE A 29 -12.35 1.22 4.74
CA ILE A 29 -10.88 1.36 4.76
C ILE A 29 -10.35 0.89 6.11
N SER A 30 -9.37 -0.01 6.09
CA SER A 30 -8.72 -0.47 7.31
C SER A 30 -7.86 0.64 7.91
N GLU A 31 -8.08 0.92 9.20
CA GLU A 31 -7.23 1.83 10.00
C GLU A 31 -5.85 1.24 10.33
N TYR A 32 -5.63 -0.03 10.02
CA TYR A 32 -4.41 -0.77 10.33
C TYR A 32 -3.72 -1.35 9.09
N GLU A 33 -4.12 -0.93 7.89
CA GLU A 33 -3.39 -1.20 6.66
C GLU A 33 -2.59 0.04 6.22
N ILE A 34 -1.36 -0.21 5.77
CA ILE A 34 -0.49 0.80 5.18
C ILE A 34 -0.38 0.51 3.69
N TRP A 35 -0.71 1.48 2.85
CA TRP A 35 -0.49 1.40 1.41
C TRP A 35 0.80 2.14 1.06
N GLU A 36 1.83 1.40 0.68
CA GLU A 36 3.15 1.94 0.37
C GLU A 36 3.61 1.51 -1.02
N THR A 37 4.48 2.31 -1.65
CA THR A 37 5.13 1.92 -2.91
C THR A 37 6.13 0.79 -2.67
N ASP A 38 6.05 -0.25 -3.48
CA ASP A 38 6.92 -1.40 -3.44
C ASP A 38 8.06 -1.30 -4.47
N ALA A 39 9.29 -1.25 -3.97
CA ALA A 39 10.47 -1.11 -4.81
C ALA A 39 10.63 -2.30 -5.79
N GLN A 40 10.25 -3.51 -5.37
CA GLN A 40 10.35 -4.71 -6.22
C GLN A 40 9.35 -4.65 -7.37
N ALA A 41 8.09 -4.28 -7.11
CA ALA A 41 7.09 -4.08 -8.15
C ALA A 41 7.54 -3.04 -9.20
N VAL A 42 8.14 -1.92 -8.76
CA VAL A 42 8.68 -0.90 -9.67
C VAL A 42 9.86 -1.44 -10.49
N ALA A 43 10.80 -2.14 -9.86
CA ALA A 43 11.96 -2.71 -10.54
C ALA A 43 11.55 -3.75 -11.59
N ALA A 44 10.58 -4.61 -11.29
CA ALA A 44 10.08 -5.61 -12.22
C ALA A 44 9.47 -4.99 -13.48
N VAL A 45 8.64 -3.96 -13.32
CA VAL A 45 8.06 -3.24 -14.48
C VAL A 45 9.14 -2.49 -15.27
N LYS A 46 10.13 -1.90 -14.58
CA LYS A 46 11.26 -1.28 -15.27
C LYS A 46 12.02 -2.29 -16.13
N GLN A 47 12.25 -3.51 -15.64
CA GLN A 47 12.91 -4.57 -16.40
C GLN A 47 12.07 -5.00 -17.62
N LEU A 48 10.75 -5.12 -17.46
CA LEU A 48 9.84 -5.51 -18.55
C LEU A 48 9.76 -4.46 -19.68
N LEU A 49 9.89 -3.18 -19.33
CA LEU A 49 9.78 -2.06 -20.28
C LEU A 49 11.13 -1.58 -20.82
N SER A 50 12.24 -2.24 -20.45
CA SER A 50 13.58 -1.96 -20.99
C SER A 50 13.80 -2.70 -22.30
#